data_AF-A0A1D2STV0-F1
#
_entry.id   AF-A0A1D2STV0-F1
#
_cell.length_a   1.000
_cell.length_b   1.000
_cell.length_c   1.000
_cell.angle_alpha   90.00
_cell.angle_beta   90.00
_cell.angle_gamma   90.00
#
_symmetry.space_group_name_H-M   'P 1'
#
loop_
_entity.id
_entity.type
_entity.pdbx_description
1 polymer ?
#
loop_
_entity_poly.entity_id
_entity_poly.type
_entity_poly.pdbx_seq_one_letter_code
_entity_poly.pdbx_strand_id
1 'polypeptide(L)' 'MDDLRKITIPTDPDEALAAVVALRRLADRIEREAVRSALQQGWSWSRIAQALGITKQAAHKRLSDVAADDGSA' A
#
# COMPACT_ATOMS: atom_id res chain seq x y z
N MET A 1 -2.60 -15.99 5.81
CA MET A 1 -1.42 -15.13 5.60
C MET A 1 -0.16 -15.99 5.57
N ASP A 2 -0.06 -16.93 4.62
CA ASP A 2 1.05 -17.90 4.57
C ASP A 2 1.68 -18.03 3.17
N ASP A 3 1.23 -17.24 2.18
CA ASP A 3 1.68 -17.34 0.79
C ASP A 3 2.91 -16.49 0.44
N LEU A 4 3.25 -15.45 1.21
CA LEU A 4 4.46 -14.66 0.93
C LEU A 4 5.76 -15.45 1.14
N ARG A 5 5.71 -16.48 2.00
CA ARG A 5 6.84 -17.37 2.29
C ARG A 5 7.17 -18.33 1.13
N LYS A 6 6.25 -18.50 0.17
CA LYS A 6 6.41 -19.36 -1.02
C LYS A 6 6.70 -18.58 -2.30
N ILE A 7 7.06 -17.30 -2.21
CA ILE A 7 7.52 -16.57 -3.39
C ILE A 7 8.94 -17.06 -3.73
N THR A 8 9.04 -17.89 -4.76
CA THR A 8 10.33 -18.22 -5.37
C THR A 8 10.86 -16.97 -6.05
N ILE A 9 11.97 -16.42 -5.53
CA ILE A 9 12.67 -15.30 -6.16
C ILE A 9 13.60 -15.88 -7.22
N PRO A 10 13.55 -15.40 -8.47
CA PRO A 10 14.51 -15.77 -9.50
C PRO A 10 15.96 -15.59 -9.03
N THR A 11 16.87 -16.46 -9.47
CA THR A 11 18.30 -16.33 -9.16
C THR A 11 19.01 -15.36 -10.09
N ASP A 12 18.42 -15.09 -11.26
CA ASP A 12 18.89 -14.05 -12.17
C ASP A 12 18.61 -12.66 -11.55
N PRO A 13 19.61 -11.78 -11.42
CA PRO A 13 19.43 -10.46 -10.79
C PRO A 13 18.40 -9.57 -11.49
N ASP A 14 18.31 -9.62 -12.83
CA ASP A 14 17.40 -8.76 -13.58
C ASP A 14 15.95 -9.21 -13.36
N GLU A 15 15.71 -10.53 -13.41
CA GLU A 15 14.39 -11.10 -13.11
C GLU A 15 13.99 -10.86 -11.64
N ALA A 16 14.93 -10.98 -10.70
CA ALA A 16 14.67 -10.72 -9.28
C ALA A 16 14.27 -9.25 -9.04
N LEU A 17 14.98 -8.29 -9.65
CA LEU A 17 14.66 -6.87 -9.53
C LEU A 17 13.33 -6.54 -10.20
N ALA A 18 13.01 -7.15 -11.34
CA ALA A 18 11.72 -7.02 -11.99
C ALA A 18 10.57 -7.52 -11.09
N ALA A 19 10.76 -8.67 -10.44
CA ALA A 19 9.81 -9.22 -9.47
C ALA A 19 9.62 -8.28 -8.27
N VAL A 20 10.69 -7.71 -7.72
CA VAL A 20 10.63 -6.73 -6.63
C VAL A 20 9.82 -5.50 -7.04
N VAL A 21 10.02 -4.98 -8.25
CA VAL A 21 9.23 -3.84 -8.77
C VAL A 21 7.76 -4.20 -8.90
N ALA A 22 7.45 -5.38 -9.42
CA ALA A 22 6.06 -5.86 -9.52
C ALA A 22 5.38 -5.98 -8.15
N LEU A 23 6.08 -6.54 -7.16
CA LEU A 23 5.57 -6.68 -5.79
C LEU A 23 5.35 -5.33 -5.12
N ARG A 24 6.27 -4.35 -5.29
CA ARG A 24 6.09 -2.99 -4.77
C ARG A 24 4.84 -2.32 -5.36
N ARG A 25 4.64 -2.42 -6.68
CA ARG A 25 3.45 -1.89 -7.35
C ARG A 25 2.15 -2.55 -6.86
N LEU A 26 2.19 -3.86 -6.60
CA LEU A 26 1.04 -4.56 -6.03
C LEU A 26 0.76 -4.11 -4.61
N ALA A 27 1.79 -4.04 -3.76
CA ALA A 27 1.68 -3.54 -2.39
C ALA A 27 1.12 -2.12 -2.35
N ASP A 28 1.63 -1.22 -3.20
CA ASP A 28 1.15 0.16 -3.31
C ASP A 28 -0.34 0.25 -3.68
N ARG A 29 -0.82 -0.65 -4.54
CA ARG A 29 -2.25 -0.68 -4.91
C ARG A 29 -3.12 -1.16 -3.76
N ILE A 30 -2.69 -2.22 -3.08
CA ILE A 30 -3.39 -2.77 -1.92
C ILE A 30 -3.41 -1.74 -0.78
N GLU A 31 -2.29 -1.06 -0.52
CA GLU A 31 -2.19 0.02 0.48
C GLU A 31 -3.23 1.11 0.21
N ARG A 32 -3.30 1.61 -1.03
CA ARG A 32 -4.26 2.67 -1.39
C ARG A 32 -5.72 2.21 -1.25
N GLU A 33 -6.06 1.01 -1.68
CA GLU A 33 -7.42 0.47 -1.53
C GLU A 33 -7.81 0.32 -0.06
N ALA A 34 -6.91 -0.21 0.77
CA ALA A 34 -7.13 -0.37 2.20
C ALA A 34 -7.29 1.00 2.89
N VAL A 35 -6.49 2.00 2.49
CA VAL A 35 -6.60 3.38 2.99
C VAL A 35 -7.95 3.99 2.61
N ARG A 36 -8.39 3.85 1.36
CA ARG A 36 -9.70 4.31 0.90
C ARG A 36 -10.82 3.70 1.73
N SER A 37 -10.82 2.37 1.87
CA SER A 37 -11.81 1.65 2.69
C SER A 37 -11.78 2.11 4.16
N ALA A 38 -10.60 2.34 4.74
CA ALA A 38 -10.49 2.84 6.11
C ALA A 38 -11.06 4.26 6.27
N LEU A 39 -10.81 5.15 5.31
CA LEU A 39 -11.39 6.50 5.29
C LEU A 39 -12.92 6.46 5.17
N GLN A 40 -13.47 5.61 4.30
CA GLN A 40 -14.92 5.39 4.17
C GLN A 40 -15.54 4.83 5.46
N GLN A 41 -14.80 4.04 6.22
CA GLN A 41 -15.18 3.57 7.56
C GLN A 41 -14.97 4.61 8.67
N GLY A 42 -14.60 5.84 8.33
CA GLY A 42 -14.41 6.94 9.28
C GLY A 42 -13.12 6.87 10.10
N TRP A 43 -12.12 6.09 9.67
CA TRP A 43 -10.83 6.07 10.35
C TRP A 43 -10.12 7.41 10.23
N SER A 44 -9.47 7.84 11.30
CA SER A 44 -8.60 9.02 11.26
C SER A 44 -7.26 8.69 10.59
N TRP A 45 -6.64 9.69 9.96
CA TRP A 45 -5.29 9.60 9.42
C TRP A 45 -4.24 9.12 10.42
N SER A 46 -4.40 9.47 11.71
CA SER A 46 -3.51 8.97 12.76
C SER A 46 -3.61 7.46 12.93
N ARG A 47 -4.84 6.90 12.88
CA ARG A 47 -5.08 5.46 12.99
C ARG A 47 -4.55 4.71 11.76
N ILE A 48 -4.73 5.26 10.57
CA ILE A 48 -4.19 4.71 9.32
C ILE A 48 -2.65 4.70 9.38
N ALA A 49 -2.03 5.80 9.78
CA ALA A 49 -0.57 5.90 9.90
C ALA A 49 -0.02 4.89 10.92
N GLN A 50 -0.69 4.71 12.06
CA GLN A 50 -0.35 3.70 13.06
C GLN A 50 -0.41 2.28 12.47
N ALA A 51 -1.46 1.95 11.72
CA ALA A 51 -1.60 0.64 11.08
C ALA A 51 -0.53 0.37 10.01
N LEU A 52 -0.08 1.40 9.30
CA LEU A 52 0.99 1.33 8.30
C LEU A 52 2.41 1.42 8.90
N GLY A 53 2.53 1.68 10.21
CA GLY A 53 3.83 1.83 10.87
C GLY A 53 4.60 3.08 10.44
N ILE A 54 3.92 4.12 9.98
CA ILE A 54 4.51 5.39 9.53
C ILE A 54 3.99 6.57 10.35
N THR A 55 4.62 7.73 10.20
CA THR A 55 4.12 8.96 10.84
C THR A 55 2.86 9.46 10.15
N LYS A 56 2.00 10.18 10.90
CA LYS A 56 0.79 10.83 10.33
C LYS A 56 1.14 11.74 9.14
N GLN A 57 2.22 12.52 9.26
CA GLN A 57 2.67 13.41 8.18
C GLN A 57 3.08 12.63 6.93
N ALA A 58 3.78 11.49 7.10
CA ALA A 58 4.15 10.64 5.98
C ALA A 58 2.91 10.03 5.29
N ALA A 59 1.92 9.59 6.07
CA ALA A 59 0.65 9.10 5.52
C ALA A 59 -0.07 10.18 4.71
N HIS A 60 -0.26 11.37 5.28
CA HIS A 60 -0.88 12.49 4.58
C HIS A 60 -0.13 12.88 3.31
N LYS A 61 1.21 12.93 3.34
CA LYS A 61 2.00 13.32 2.16
C LYS A 61 1.92 12.29 1.04
N ARG A 62 1.85 10.99 1.37
CA ARG A 62 1.90 9.89 0.39
C ARG A 62 0.53 9.50 -0.17
N LEU A 63 -0.53 9.73 0.59
CA LEU A 63 -1.85 9.13 0.35
C LEU A 63 -2.99 10.15 0.34
N SER A 64 -2.70 11.45 0.36
CA SER A 64 -3.74 12.49 0.31
C SER A 64 -4.57 12.45 -0.98
N ASP A 65 -4.00 11.95 -2.06
CA ASP A 65 -4.65 11.71 -3.34
C ASP A 65 -5.77 10.65 -3.24
N VAL A 66 -5.58 9.62 -2.40
CA VAL A 66 -6.56 8.54 -2.20
C VAL A 66 -7.90 9.07 -1.68
N ALA A 67 -7.89 10.14 -0.88
CA ALA A 67 -9.09 10.76 -0.35
C ALA A 67 -9.86 11.62 -1.38
N ALA A 68 -9.22 12.03 -2.47
CA ALA A 68 -9.83 12.87 -3.51
C ALA A 68 -10.53 12.06 -4.61
N ASP A 69 -10.22 10.77 -4.72
CA ASP A 69 -10.68 9.85 -5.77
C ASP A 69 -12.12 9.31 -5.55
N ASP A 70 -12.71 9.53 -4.36
CA ASP A 70 -14.08 9.13 -3.99
C ASP A 70 -15.20 9.96 -4.69
N GLY A 71 -14.85 10.82 -5.67
CA GLY A 71 -15.76 11.73 -6.37
C GLY A 71 -16.22 11.31 -7.76
N SER A 72 -15.90 10.10 -8.25
CA SER A 72 -16.36 9.61 -9.55
C SER A 72 -16.99 8.22 -9.43
N ALA A 73 -18.31 8.23 -9.21
CA ALA A 73 -19.19 7.08 -9.40
C ALA A 73 -20.17 7.40 -10.54
#